data_AF-A0A733TFU1-F1
#
_entry.id   AF-A0A733TFU1-F1
#
_cell.length_a   1.000
_cell.length_b   1.000
_cell.length_c   1.000
_cell.angle_alpha   90.00
_cell.angle_beta   90.00
_cell.angle_gamma   90.00
#
_symmetry.space_group_name_H-M   'P 1'
#
loop_
_entity.id
_entity.type
_entity.pdbx_description
1 polymer ?
#
loop_
_entity_poly.entity_id
_entity_poly.type
_entity_poly.pdbx_seq_one_letter_code
_entity_poly.pdbx_strand_id
1 'polypeptide(L)' 'VARENLKGLWDYGPLKKENVPGKYTQVITYRGHSNERIDISFQYAMSFTKEISIRGRL' A
#
# COMPACT_ATOMS: atom_id res chain seq x y z
N VAL A 1 2.32 5.77 4.07
CA VAL A 1 1.11 5.76 3.22
C VAL A 1 0.48 7.14 3.29
N ALA A 2 0.34 7.82 2.16
CA ALA A 2 -0.43 9.05 2.06
C ALA A 2 -1.88 8.71 1.66
N ARG A 3 -2.84 9.41 2.25
CA ARG A 3 -4.28 9.15 2.07
C ARG A 3 -4.98 10.41 1.59
N GLU A 4 -5.77 10.29 0.54
CA GLU A 4 -6.46 11.42 -0.08
C GLU A 4 -7.53 12.04 0.82
N ASN A 5 -8.33 11.22 1.52
CA ASN A 5 -9.50 11.72 2.25
C ASN A 5 -9.80 11.01 3.58
N LEU A 6 -9.10 9.93 3.92
CA LEU A 6 -9.26 9.12 5.14
C LEU A 6 -10.62 8.39 5.27
N LYS A 7 -11.46 8.41 4.23
CA LYS A 7 -12.83 7.86 4.25
C LYS A 7 -12.93 6.47 3.64
N GLY A 8 -11.94 5.98 2.90
CA GLY A 8 -11.93 4.59 2.47
C GLY A 8 -11.62 3.66 3.64
N LEU A 9 -12.21 2.47 3.65
CA LEU A 9 -11.85 1.42 4.58
C LEU A 9 -10.77 0.55 3.92
N TRP A 10 -9.56 0.56 4.48
CA TRP A 10 -8.41 -0.18 3.97
C TRP A 10 -7.87 -1.10 5.05
N ASP A 11 -7.55 -2.33 4.66
CA ASP A 11 -6.83 -3.28 5.49
C ASP A 11 -5.44 -3.52 4.90
N TYR A 12 -4.42 -3.49 5.76
CA TYR A 12 -3.02 -3.56 5.39
C TYR A 12 -2.43 -4.84 5.95
N GLY A 13 -2.21 -5.83 5.07
CA GLY A 13 -1.50 -7.04 5.45
C GLY A 13 -0.05 -6.77 5.85
N PRO A 14 0.64 -7.74 6.48
CA PRO A 14 2.05 -7.59 6.80
C PRO A 14 2.91 -7.50 5.54
N LEU A 15 4.04 -6.79 5.62
CA LEU A 15 5.09 -6.86 4.61
C LEU A 15 5.83 -8.20 4.78
N LYS A 16 5.50 -9.17 3.93
CA LYS A 16 6.01 -10.53 3.98
C LYS A 16 7.29 -10.66 3.17
N LYS A 17 8.34 -11.24 3.77
CA LYS A 17 9.53 -11.71 3.06
C LYS A 17 9.22 -13.06 2.40
N GLU A 18 9.44 -13.17 1.10
CA GLU A 18 9.21 -14.42 0.38
C GLU A 18 10.43 -15.36 0.43
N ASN A 19 10.24 -16.57 -0.08
CA ASN A 19 11.28 -17.61 -0.12
C ASN A 19 12.41 -17.33 -1.12
N VAL A 20 12.22 -16.40 -2.06
CA VAL A 20 13.25 -16.02 -3.04
C VAL A 20 13.97 -14.72 -2.62
N PRO A 21 15.29 -14.61 -2.85
CA PRO A 21 16.07 -13.45 -2.44
C PRO A 21 15.53 -12.13 -3.01
N GLY A 22 15.50 -11.10 -2.17
CA GLY A 22 15.09 -9.75 -2.57
C GLY A 22 13.60 -9.55 -2.78
N LYS A 23 12.76 -10.58 -2.67
CA LYS A 23 11.32 -10.47 -2.89
C LYS A 23 10.54 -10.28 -1.58
N TYR A 24 9.72 -9.23 -1.58
CA TYR A 24 8.76 -8.92 -0.52
C TYR A 24 7.38 -8.71 -1.15
N THR A 25 6.34 -9.09 -0.43
CA THR A 25 4.95 -8.88 -0.85
C THR A 25 4.15 -8.26 0.30
N GLN A 26 3.20 -7.40 -0.04
CA GLN A 26 2.23 -6.87 0.91
C GLN A 26 0.87 -6.83 0.24
N VAL A 27 -0.14 -7.40 0.89
CA VAL A 27 -1.52 -7.39 0.40
C VAL A 27 -2.24 -6.20 1.00
N ILE A 28 -2.86 -5.40 0.15
CA ILE A 28 -3.68 -4.25 0.54
C ILE A 28 -5.12 -4.55 0.10
N THR A 29 -6.06 -4.53 1.04
CA THR A 29 -7.46 -4.85 0.78
C THR A 29 -8.31 -3.59 0.94
N TYR A 30 -8.97 -3.18 -0.15
CA TYR A 30 -9.98 -2.12 -0.10
C TYR A 30 -11.34 -2.73 0.27
N ARG A 31 -11.95 -2.23 1.35
CA ARG A 31 -13.23 -2.73 1.90
C ARG A 31 -14.40 -1.78 1.62
N GLY A 32 -14.21 -0.74 0.83
CA GLY A 32 -15.27 0.22 0.49
C GLY A 32 -15.31 1.43 1.41
N HIS A 33 -16.52 1.80 1.86
CA HIS A 33 -16.88 3.03 2.61
C HIS A 33 -16.82 4.33 1.79
N SER A 34 -15.78 4.57 0.99
CA SER A 34 -15.69 5.78 0.16
C SER A 34 -14.64 5.62 -0.94
N ASN A 35 -14.91 6.17 -2.13
CA ASN A 35 -13.88 6.31 -3.17
C ASN A 35 -12.69 7.08 -2.59
N GLU A 36 -11.52 6.46 -2.63
CA GLU A 36 -10.31 7.05 -2.08
C GLU A 36 -9.09 6.60 -2.87
N ARG A 37 -8.18 7.54 -3.14
CA ARG A 37 -6.81 7.22 -3.55
C ARG A 37 -5.90 7.13 -2.32
N ILE A 38 -5.05 6.10 -2.30
CA ILE A 38 -3.90 6.02 -1.39
C ILE A 38 -2.61 5.91 -2.19
N ASP A 39 -1.54 6.52 -1.69
CA ASP A 39 -0.19 6.40 -2.24
C ASP A 39 0.70 5.69 -1.19
N ILE A 40 1.36 4.62 -1.62
CA ILE A 40 2.18 3.75 -0.77
C ILE A 40 3.64 3.90 -1.21
N SER A 41 4.47 4.39 -0.31
CA SER A 41 5.90 4.61 -0.53
C SER A 41 6.73 3.57 0.19
N PHE A 42 7.66 2.93 -0.51
CA PHE A 42 8.65 1.99 0.04
C PHE A 42 10.03 2.63 -0.03
N GLN A 43 10.64 2.85 1.14
CA GLN A 43 12.02 3.34 1.25
C GLN A 43 12.98 2.15 1.35
N TYR A 44 13.93 2.06 0.42
CA TYR A 44 14.90 0.97 0.36
C TYR A 44 16.23 1.42 0.95
N ALA A 45 16.66 0.77 2.03
CA ALA A 45 17.96 1.00 2.69
C ALA A 45 18.24 2.49 3.01
N MET A 46 17.21 3.27 3.35
CA MET A 46 17.30 4.73 3.57
C MET A 46 17.89 5.52 2.39
N SER A 47 17.85 4.97 1.18
CA SER A 47 18.52 5.52 0.00
C SER A 47 17.53 6.07 -1.01
N PHE A 48 16.85 5.19 -1.75
CA PHE A 48 15.84 5.56 -2.74
C PHE A 48 14.45 5.09 -2.30
N THR A 49 13.43 5.79 -2.83
CA THR A 49 12.02 5.50 -2.58
C THR A 49 11.34 5.09 -3.88
N LYS A 50 10.50 4.06 -3.82
CA LYS A 50 9.55 3.74 -4.90
C LYS A 50 8.13 3.90 -4.38
N GLU A 51 7.27 4.46 -5.21
CA GLU A 51 5.89 4.75 -4.83
C GLU A 51 4.91 4.09 -5.81
N ILE A 52 3.78 3.65 -5.27
CA ILE A 52 2.65 3.13 -6.04
C ILE A 52 1.35 3.74 -5.52
N SER A 53 0.42 4.00 -6.43
CA SER A 53 -0.91 4.53 -6.10
C SER A 53 -1.99 3.48 -6.30
N ILE A 54 -2.95 3.39 -5.38
CA ILE A 54 -4.15 2.55 -5.51
C ILE A 54 -5.37 3.46 -5.43
N ARG A 55 -6.31 3.30 -6.37
CA ARG A 55 -7.61 4.01 -6.36
C ARG A 55 -8.72 3.03 -6.03
N GLY A 56 -9.22 3.07 -4.79
CA GLY A 56 -10.41 2.34 -4.36
C GLY A 56 -11.66 3.01 -4.93
N ARG A 57 -12.53 2.23 -5.56
CA ARG A 57 -13.80 2.68 -6.14
C ARG A 57 -14.93 1.75 -5.68
N LEU A 58 -16.04 2.34 -5.24
CA LEU A 58 -17.32 1.67 -4.96
C LEU A 58 -18.07 1.36 -6.25
#